data_AF-A0AAV7ZB02-F1
#
_entry.id   AF-A0AAV7ZB02-F1
#
_cell.length_a   1.000
_cell.length_b   1.000
_cell.length_c   1.000
_cell.angle_alpha   90.00
_cell.angle_beta   90.00
_cell.angle_gamma   90.00
#
_symmetry.space_group_name_H-M   'P 1'
#
loop_
_entity.id
_entity.type
_entity.pdbx_description
1 polymer ?
#
loop_
_entity_poly.entity_id
_entity_poly.type
_entity_poly.pdbx_seq_one_letter_code
_entity_poly.pdbx_strand_id
1 'polypeptide(L)'
;MGNKIDAVDHGLFLGNAKGSEDKELMKKHEITHILNVCYEPNHFPNDFKYFQQKLYDTKDEFILPEFPKLISFIERALKKKGNNVFVHCEKGVSRSATIVIAYIMYKHQINSDQAYQFVHENRPEIQPNKGFLQQLKLWGRLKYNLKGETKYHKEFRNLCLIHNAFKCFGKIDSINVENCKSCQIFHDITKTISVKNGFISQKKAKKLNKLTKKRKKKKRVEELINNCVKSSSWPDYSSSNWENNKFYQECLLPIKQLVK
;
A
#
# COMPACT_ATOMS: atom_id res chain seq x y z
N MET A 1 -10.03 16.30 -20.74
CA MET A 1 -10.01 14.90 -20.23
C MET A 1 -8.70 14.31 -20.70
N GLY A 2 -7.91 13.69 -19.81
CA GLY A 2 -6.67 13.02 -20.21
C GLY A 2 -6.91 11.81 -21.10
N ASN A 3 -5.87 11.30 -21.75
CA ASN A 3 -5.96 10.16 -22.66
C ASN A 3 -6.48 8.92 -21.91
N LYS A 4 -7.19 8.04 -22.62
CA LYS A 4 -7.73 6.78 -22.07
C LYS A 4 -6.61 5.79 -21.70
N ILE A 5 -5.54 5.78 -22.50
CA ILE A 5 -4.38 4.91 -22.40
C ILE A 5 -3.18 5.63 -23.01
N ASP A 6 -2.02 5.53 -22.36
CA ASP A 6 -0.73 6.01 -22.89
C ASP A 6 0.32 4.92 -22.73
N ALA A 7 1.20 4.79 -23.71
CA ALA A 7 2.40 3.97 -23.59
C ALA A 7 3.39 4.68 -22.65
N VAL A 8 3.96 3.94 -21.70
CA VAL A 8 4.94 4.48 -20.74
C VAL A 8 6.32 3.91 -20.96
N ASP A 9 6.40 2.61 -21.25
CA ASP A 9 7.64 1.89 -21.55
C ASP A 9 7.29 0.75 -22.54
N HIS A 10 8.29 0.04 -23.05
CA HIS A 10 8.08 -1.06 -23.99
C HIS A 10 7.07 -2.09 -23.43
N GLY A 11 5.93 -2.20 -24.10
CA GLY A 11 4.83 -3.09 -23.73
C GLY A 11 4.05 -2.68 -22.48
N LEU A 12 4.37 -1.55 -21.84
CA LEU A 12 3.70 -1.09 -20.62
C LEU A 12 2.84 0.14 -20.89
N PHE A 13 1.56 0.04 -20.55
CA PHE A 13 0.58 1.08 -20.76
C PHE A 13 -0.09 1.49 -19.45
N LEU A 14 -0.44 2.77 -19.34
CA LEU A 14 -1.11 3.36 -18.18
C LEU A 14 -2.40 4.06 -18.63
N GLY A 15 -3.50 3.90 -17.88
CA GLY A 15 -4.73 4.59 -18.20
C GLY A 15 -5.82 4.52 -17.15
N ASN A 16 -7.06 4.76 -17.59
CA ASN A 16 -8.24 4.97 -16.76
C ASN A 16 -9.37 3.97 -17.06
N ALA A 17 -10.48 4.05 -16.33
CA ALA A 17 -11.62 3.14 -16.47
C ALA A 17 -12.23 3.16 -17.89
N LYS A 18 -12.32 4.34 -18.50
CA LYS A 18 -12.80 4.46 -19.89
C LYS A 18 -11.90 3.76 -20.90
N GLY A 19 -10.60 3.62 -20.59
CA GLY A 19 -9.68 2.81 -21.38
C GLY A 19 -9.93 1.31 -21.20
N SER A 20 -10.21 0.85 -19.97
CA SER A 20 -10.54 -0.57 -19.70
C SER A 20 -11.90 -1.01 -20.24
N GLU A 21 -12.80 -0.08 -20.51
CA GLU A 21 -14.11 -0.34 -21.14
C GLU A 21 -14.02 -0.46 -22.67
N ASP A 22 -12.90 -0.07 -23.28
CA ASP A 22 -12.74 0.07 -24.73
C ASP A 22 -11.94 -1.11 -25.31
N LYS A 23 -12.64 -2.21 -25.63
CA LYS A 23 -12.01 -3.45 -26.12
C LYS A 23 -11.20 -3.24 -27.40
N GLU A 24 -11.71 -2.44 -28.33
CA GLU A 24 -11.06 -2.19 -29.62
C GLU A 24 -9.79 -1.35 -29.44
N LEU A 25 -9.81 -0.36 -28.54
CA LEU A 25 -8.59 0.35 -28.14
C LEU A 25 -7.54 -0.60 -27.53
N MET A 26 -7.96 -1.52 -26.65
CA MET A 26 -7.02 -2.50 -26.06
C MET A 26 -6.44 -3.45 -27.10
N LYS A 27 -7.25 -3.94 -28.06
CA LYS A 27 -6.75 -4.75 -29.18
C LYS A 27 -5.80 -3.98 -30.07
N LYS A 28 -6.09 -2.70 -30.38
CA LYS A 28 -5.22 -1.83 -31.17
C LYS A 28 -3.83 -1.68 -30.55
N HIS A 29 -3.74 -1.65 -29.23
CA HIS A 29 -2.47 -1.63 -28.49
C HIS A 29 -1.94 -3.03 -28.15
N GLU A 30 -2.52 -4.09 -28.73
CA GLU A 30 -2.13 -5.49 -28.53
C GLU A 30 -2.04 -5.86 -27.04
N ILE A 31 -2.91 -5.29 -26.22
CA ILE A 31 -2.97 -5.58 -24.79
C ILE A 31 -3.30 -7.06 -24.60
N THR A 32 -2.52 -7.73 -23.75
CA THR A 32 -2.70 -9.15 -23.42
C THR A 32 -3.00 -9.36 -21.94
N HIS A 33 -2.53 -8.45 -21.10
CA HIS A 33 -2.65 -8.51 -19.65
C HIS A 33 -3.16 -7.17 -19.12
N ILE A 34 -4.05 -7.22 -18.12
CA ILE A 34 -4.63 -6.03 -17.51
C ILE A 34 -4.47 -6.10 -15.99
N LEU A 35 -3.82 -5.07 -15.44
CA LEU A 35 -3.70 -4.85 -14.01
C LEU A 35 -4.70 -3.77 -13.58
N ASN A 36 -5.82 -4.20 -12.99
CA ASN A 36 -6.86 -3.34 -12.48
C ASN A 36 -6.61 -3.05 -11.00
N VAL A 37 -6.26 -1.80 -10.65
CA VAL A 37 -5.96 -1.43 -9.26
C VAL A 37 -7.05 -0.58 -8.60
N CYS A 38 -8.31 -0.80 -9.00
CA CYS A 38 -9.48 -0.13 -8.44
C CYS A 38 -10.67 -1.09 -8.32
N TYR A 39 -11.83 -0.52 -7.97
CA TYR A 39 -13.07 -1.27 -7.75
C TYR A 39 -13.91 -1.48 -9.01
N GLU A 40 -13.51 -0.86 -10.13
CA GLU A 40 -14.17 -1.05 -11.42
C GLU A 40 -14.14 -2.52 -11.85
N PRO A 41 -15.16 -3.01 -12.57
CA PRO A 41 -15.21 -4.39 -13.02
C PRO A 41 -14.15 -4.67 -14.10
N ASN A 42 -13.81 -5.96 -14.25
CA ASN A 42 -13.03 -6.42 -15.40
C ASN A 42 -13.99 -6.67 -16.55
N HIS A 43 -14.00 -5.82 -17.57
CA HIS A 43 -15.03 -5.83 -18.62
C HIS A 43 -14.91 -7.01 -19.61
N PHE A 44 -13.70 -7.53 -19.81
CA PHE A 44 -13.43 -8.53 -20.87
C PHE A 44 -12.58 -9.71 -20.35
N PRO A 45 -13.01 -10.43 -19.30
CA PRO A 45 -12.20 -11.47 -18.65
C PRO A 45 -11.89 -12.68 -19.55
N ASN A 46 -12.65 -12.87 -20.62
CA ASN A 46 -12.42 -13.94 -21.60
C ASN A 46 -11.38 -13.58 -22.66
N ASP A 47 -11.05 -12.29 -22.82
CA ASP A 47 -10.16 -11.80 -23.87
C ASP A 47 -8.75 -11.45 -23.36
N PHE A 48 -8.64 -11.05 -22.09
CA PHE A 48 -7.39 -10.62 -21.48
C PHE A 48 -7.12 -11.33 -20.16
N LYS A 49 -5.84 -11.43 -19.80
CA LYS A 49 -5.44 -11.96 -18.49
C LYS A 49 -5.48 -10.86 -17.45
N TYR A 50 -6.40 -10.96 -16.49
CA TYR A 50 -6.55 -9.95 -15.44
C TYR A 50 -5.81 -10.31 -14.16
N PHE A 51 -5.31 -9.27 -13.50
CA PHE A 51 -5.12 -9.26 -12.05
C PHE A 51 -5.82 -8.01 -11.51
N GLN A 52 -6.83 -8.20 -10.67
CA GLN A 52 -7.48 -7.11 -9.95
C GLN A 52 -7.00 -7.03 -8.50
N GLN A 53 -6.53 -5.85 -8.09
CA GLN A 53 -6.22 -5.51 -6.71
C GLN A 53 -7.04 -4.28 -6.31
N LYS A 54 -8.04 -4.46 -5.46
CA LYS A 54 -8.94 -3.38 -5.04
C LYS A 54 -8.23 -2.45 -4.05
N LEU A 55 -7.99 -1.21 -4.44
CA LEU A 55 -7.31 -0.19 -3.64
C LEU A 55 -8.10 1.12 -3.61
N TYR A 56 -8.11 1.78 -2.45
CA TYR A 56 -8.66 3.12 -2.29
C TYR A 56 -7.65 4.18 -2.71
N ASP A 57 -8.12 5.30 -3.28
CA ASP A 57 -7.25 6.44 -3.59
C ASP A 57 -7.22 7.44 -2.43
N THR A 58 -6.67 7.00 -1.29
CA THR A 58 -6.52 7.86 -0.12
C THR A 58 -5.07 7.91 0.31
N LYS A 59 -4.70 8.97 1.05
CA LYS A 59 -3.35 9.12 1.58
C LYS A 59 -3.00 8.06 2.64
N ASP A 60 -4.03 7.45 3.23
CA ASP A 60 -3.90 6.46 4.30
C ASP A 60 -3.95 5.01 3.76
N GLU A 61 -4.21 4.82 2.45
CA GLU A 61 -4.16 3.50 1.82
C GLU A 61 -2.72 2.97 1.83
N PHE A 62 -2.52 1.80 2.45
CA PHE A 62 -1.20 1.18 2.58
C PHE A 62 -0.93 0.23 1.40
N ILE A 63 -0.53 0.81 0.27
CA ILE A 63 -0.29 0.14 -1.01
C ILE A 63 1.09 -0.55 -1.11
N LEU A 64 2.08 -0.11 -0.33
CA LEU A 64 3.46 -0.61 -0.39
C LEU A 64 3.59 -2.15 -0.26
N PRO A 65 2.87 -2.84 0.64
CA PRO A 65 2.93 -4.30 0.72
C PRO A 65 2.47 -5.01 -0.56
N GLU A 66 1.68 -4.34 -1.40
CA GLU A 66 1.16 -4.89 -2.65
C GLU A 66 2.17 -4.78 -3.80
N PHE A 67 3.20 -3.94 -3.68
CA PHE A 67 4.14 -3.71 -4.79
C PHE A 67 4.78 -4.99 -5.32
N PRO A 68 5.33 -5.92 -4.50
CA PRO A 68 5.99 -7.12 -5.04
C PRO A 68 5.07 -7.97 -5.91
N LYS A 69 3.81 -8.19 -5.51
CA LYS A 69 2.88 -9.05 -6.27
C LYS A 69 2.41 -8.38 -7.56
N LEU A 70 2.15 -7.07 -7.52
CA LEU A 70 1.66 -6.30 -8.67
C LEU A 70 2.78 -6.09 -9.71
N ILE A 71 4.00 -5.76 -9.25
CA ILE A 71 5.20 -5.67 -10.09
C ILE A 71 5.52 -7.04 -10.70
N SER A 72 5.42 -8.12 -9.93
CA SER A 72 5.65 -9.48 -10.45
C SER A 72 4.67 -9.88 -11.55
N PHE A 73 3.42 -9.41 -11.51
CA PHE A 73 2.47 -9.61 -12.60
C PHE A 73 2.91 -8.89 -13.89
N ILE A 74 3.28 -7.62 -13.79
CA ILE A 74 3.78 -6.82 -14.93
C ILE A 74 5.04 -7.48 -15.49
N GLU A 75 6.02 -7.77 -14.64
CA GLU A 75 7.32 -8.32 -15.03
C GLU A 75 7.20 -9.68 -15.73
N ARG A 76 6.39 -10.59 -15.18
CA ARG A 76 6.19 -11.91 -15.79
C ARG A 76 5.48 -11.82 -17.14
N ALA A 77 4.54 -10.90 -17.29
CA ALA A 77 3.84 -10.70 -18.55
C ALA A 77 4.81 -10.16 -19.63
N LEU A 78 5.60 -9.13 -19.30
CA LEU A 78 6.51 -8.45 -20.24
C LEU A 78 7.76 -9.26 -20.61
N LYS A 79 8.10 -10.32 -19.86
CA LYS A 79 9.18 -11.26 -20.24
C LYS A 79 8.95 -11.99 -21.56
N LYS A 80 7.69 -12.17 -21.97
CA LYS A 80 7.34 -12.82 -23.23
C LYS A 80 7.15 -11.76 -24.31
N LYS A 81 7.92 -11.86 -25.41
CA LYS A 81 7.77 -10.99 -26.58
C LYS A 81 6.33 -11.02 -27.12
N GLY A 82 5.83 -9.86 -27.53
CA GLY A 82 4.47 -9.68 -28.04
C GLY A 82 3.40 -9.51 -26.96
N ASN A 83 3.75 -9.58 -25.67
CA ASN A 83 2.80 -9.26 -24.61
C ASN A 83 2.88 -7.78 -24.23
N ASN A 84 1.72 -7.12 -24.21
CA ASN A 84 1.56 -5.80 -23.62
C ASN A 84 0.67 -5.83 -22.35
N VAL A 85 1.02 -5.02 -21.36
CA VAL A 85 0.35 -4.89 -20.07
C VAL A 85 -0.29 -3.51 -19.95
N PHE A 86 -1.58 -3.47 -19.66
CA PHE A 86 -2.30 -2.24 -19.34
C PHE A 86 -2.56 -2.15 -17.83
N VAL A 87 -2.06 -1.11 -17.19
CA VAL A 87 -2.29 -0.82 -15.77
C VAL A 87 -3.28 0.32 -15.65
N HIS A 88 -4.41 0.10 -14.99
CA HIS A 88 -5.43 1.14 -14.85
C HIS A 88 -6.03 1.23 -13.45
N CYS A 89 -6.56 2.40 -13.16
CA CYS A 89 -7.47 2.63 -12.06
C CYS A 89 -8.68 3.41 -12.59
N GLU A 90 -9.48 4.00 -11.72
CA GLU A 90 -10.65 4.78 -12.13
C GLU A 90 -10.27 5.97 -13.02
N LYS A 91 -9.34 6.82 -12.57
CA LYS A 91 -8.96 8.07 -13.27
C LYS A 91 -7.65 7.99 -14.06
N GLY A 92 -6.83 6.97 -13.83
CA GLY A 92 -5.48 6.89 -14.43
C GLY A 92 -4.52 7.97 -13.94
N VAL A 93 -4.69 8.45 -12.70
CA VAL A 93 -3.95 9.59 -12.16
C VAL A 93 -3.07 9.20 -10.95
N SER A 94 -3.60 8.43 -10.00
CA SER A 94 -2.94 8.21 -8.70
C SER A 94 -2.59 6.74 -8.44
N ARG A 95 -3.57 5.86 -8.21
CA ARG A 95 -3.33 4.42 -7.89
C ARG A 95 -2.51 3.70 -8.97
N SER A 96 -2.97 3.70 -10.22
CA SER A 96 -2.27 3.02 -11.34
C SER A 96 -0.92 3.66 -11.64
N ALA A 97 -0.85 5.00 -11.64
CA ALA A 97 0.41 5.73 -11.79
C ALA A 97 1.42 5.33 -10.71
N THR A 98 0.99 5.19 -9.46
CA THR A 98 1.86 4.74 -8.35
C THR A 98 2.46 3.36 -8.63
N ILE A 99 1.66 2.41 -9.11
CA ILE A 99 2.14 1.06 -9.44
C ILE A 99 3.11 1.09 -10.62
N VAL A 100 2.81 1.87 -11.67
CA VAL A 100 3.69 2.03 -12.82
C VAL A 100 5.01 2.67 -12.42
N ILE A 101 5.00 3.74 -11.61
CA ILE A 101 6.22 4.35 -11.06
C ILE A 101 7.01 3.33 -10.24
N ALA A 102 6.36 2.56 -9.36
CA ALA A 102 7.03 1.53 -8.56
C ALA A 102 7.70 0.45 -9.44
N TYR A 103 7.05 0.07 -10.56
CA TYR A 103 7.61 -0.85 -11.54
C TYR A 103 8.81 -0.24 -12.28
N ILE A 104 8.72 1.02 -12.73
CA ILE A 104 9.81 1.74 -13.40
C ILE A 104 11.03 1.89 -12.47
N MET A 105 10.82 2.22 -11.19
CA MET A 105 11.88 2.22 -10.17
C MET A 105 12.58 0.86 -10.08
N TYR A 106 11.80 -0.22 -10.03
CA TYR A 106 12.32 -1.59 -9.95
C TYR A 106 13.06 -2.02 -11.22
N LYS A 107 12.48 -1.79 -12.40
CA LYS A 107 13.05 -2.20 -13.69
C LYS A 107 14.36 -1.49 -14.00
N HIS A 108 14.37 -0.17 -13.81
CA HIS A 108 15.50 0.69 -14.20
C HIS A 108 16.45 1.02 -13.04
N GLN A 109 16.15 0.54 -11.82
CA GLN A 109 16.95 0.79 -10.61
C GLN A 109 17.15 2.28 -10.28
N ILE A 110 16.19 3.13 -10.65
CA ILE A 110 16.20 4.59 -10.44
C ILE A 110 15.38 5.01 -9.23
N ASN A 111 15.62 6.22 -8.72
CA ASN A 111 14.90 6.73 -7.56
C ASN A 111 13.45 7.16 -7.89
N SER A 112 12.65 7.44 -6.86
CA SER A 112 11.22 7.77 -7.03
C SER A 112 10.98 9.03 -7.87
N ASP A 113 11.86 10.01 -7.78
CA ASP A 113 11.67 11.31 -8.43
C ASP A 113 12.01 11.17 -9.93
N GLN A 114 13.08 10.43 -10.25
CA GLN A 114 13.42 10.05 -11.62
C GLN A 114 12.33 9.19 -12.27
N ALA A 115 11.83 8.17 -11.57
CA ALA A 115 10.77 7.31 -12.08
C ALA A 115 9.44 8.08 -12.24
N TYR A 116 9.11 8.97 -11.31
CA TYR A 116 7.95 9.85 -11.45
C TYR A 116 8.07 10.68 -12.74
N GLN A 117 9.21 11.32 -12.95
CA GLN A 117 9.45 12.16 -14.12
C GLN A 117 9.34 11.35 -15.42
N PHE A 118 9.93 10.16 -15.47
CA PHE A 118 9.83 9.25 -16.61
C PHE A 118 8.37 8.93 -16.97
N VAL A 119 7.54 8.62 -15.98
CA VAL A 119 6.11 8.33 -16.23
C VAL A 119 5.35 9.61 -16.58
N HIS A 120 5.70 10.75 -15.98
CA HIS A 120 5.06 12.03 -16.21
C HIS A 120 5.29 12.56 -17.63
N GLU A 121 6.49 12.36 -18.19
CA GLU A 121 6.82 12.72 -19.57
C GLU A 121 5.93 11.98 -20.59
N ASN A 122 5.54 10.75 -20.28
CA ASN A 122 4.66 9.94 -21.11
C ASN A 122 3.17 10.14 -20.79
N ARG A 123 2.83 10.59 -19.58
CA ARG A 123 1.46 10.87 -19.14
C ARG A 123 1.42 12.06 -18.15
N PRO A 124 1.30 13.30 -18.64
CA PRO A 124 1.41 14.50 -17.81
C PRO A 124 0.33 14.64 -16.72
N GLU A 125 -0.81 13.98 -16.85
CA GLU A 125 -1.88 14.04 -15.85
C GLU A 125 -1.62 13.22 -14.58
N ILE A 126 -0.53 12.44 -14.50
CA ILE A 126 -0.26 11.67 -13.28
C ILE A 126 -0.09 12.60 -12.08
N GLN A 127 -0.75 12.21 -10.99
CA GLN A 127 -0.65 12.90 -9.70
C GLN A 127 -0.96 11.91 -8.57
N PRO A 128 -0.08 10.93 -8.30
CA PRO A 128 -0.13 10.13 -7.09
C PRO A 128 -0.35 10.99 -5.85
N ASN A 129 -1.24 10.53 -4.96
CA ASN A 129 -1.47 11.22 -3.72
C ASN A 129 -0.19 11.21 -2.83
N LYS A 130 -0.12 12.15 -1.87
CA LYS A 130 1.09 12.33 -1.03
C LYS A 130 1.48 11.08 -0.23
N GLY A 131 0.52 10.24 0.19
CA GLY A 131 0.80 9.00 0.91
C GLY A 131 1.46 7.96 0.02
N PHE A 132 1.02 7.86 -1.23
CA PHE A 132 1.65 7.00 -2.23
C PHE A 132 3.07 7.44 -2.60
N LEU A 133 3.30 8.74 -2.76
CA LEU A 133 4.65 9.28 -2.98
C LEU A 133 5.62 8.94 -1.83
N GLN A 134 5.15 8.99 -0.57
CA GLN A 134 5.96 8.57 0.58
C GLN A 134 6.26 7.07 0.55
N GLN A 135 5.28 6.26 0.19
CA GLN A 135 5.44 4.81 0.06
C GLN A 135 6.40 4.43 -1.08
N LEU A 136 6.41 5.16 -2.20
CA LEU A 136 7.40 5.01 -3.27
C LEU A 136 8.82 5.33 -2.80
N LYS A 137 9.01 6.41 -2.02
CA LYS A 137 10.32 6.72 -1.42
C LYS A 137 10.79 5.60 -0.50
N LEU A 138 9.90 5.04 0.31
CA LEU A 138 10.21 3.90 1.17
C LEU A 138 10.54 2.65 0.34
N TRP A 139 9.81 2.39 -0.76
CA TRP A 139 10.09 1.30 -1.69
C TRP A 139 11.53 1.33 -2.23
N GLY A 140 11.99 2.49 -2.70
CA GLY A 140 13.37 2.68 -3.15
C GLY A 140 14.40 2.47 -2.02
N ARG A 141 14.10 2.94 -0.80
CA ARG A 141 14.96 2.75 0.39
C ARG A 141 15.03 1.29 0.86
N LEU A 142 13.96 0.54 0.63
CA LEU A 142 13.88 -0.91 0.86
C LEU A 142 14.60 -1.71 -0.23
N LYS A 143 15.17 -1.06 -1.27
CA LYS A 143 15.83 -1.72 -2.39
C LYS A 143 14.93 -2.78 -3.04
N TYR A 144 13.63 -2.44 -3.13
CA TYR A 144 12.62 -3.27 -3.78
C TYR A 144 12.44 -4.66 -3.15
N ASN A 145 12.81 -4.80 -1.88
CA ASN A 145 12.64 -6.02 -1.12
C ASN A 145 11.99 -5.67 0.23
N LEU A 146 10.84 -6.28 0.51
CA LEU A 146 10.16 -6.06 1.80
C LEU A 146 10.79 -6.88 2.94
N LYS A 147 11.68 -7.83 2.61
CA LYS A 147 12.42 -8.67 3.56
C LYS A 147 13.83 -8.14 3.75
N GLY A 148 14.23 -7.95 4.99
CA GLY A 148 15.56 -7.49 5.36
C GLY A 148 15.62 -6.90 6.76
N GLU A 149 16.78 -6.36 7.13
CA GLU A 149 17.07 -5.93 8.51
C GLU A 149 17.49 -4.47 8.64
N THR A 150 17.54 -3.72 7.54
CA THR A 150 17.92 -2.30 7.55
C THR A 150 16.95 -1.47 8.39
N LYS A 151 17.35 -0.24 8.74
CA LYS A 151 16.47 0.70 9.46
C LYS A 151 15.13 0.93 8.74
N TYR A 152 15.12 0.89 7.40
CA TYR A 152 13.91 1.04 6.60
C TYR A 152 13.01 -0.20 6.63
N HIS A 153 13.57 -1.41 6.76
CA HIS A 153 12.78 -2.60 6.99
C HIS A 153 12.10 -2.57 8.36
N LYS A 154 12.79 -2.07 9.39
CA LYS A 154 12.19 -1.82 10.71
C LYS A 154 11.06 -0.77 10.62
N GLU A 155 11.25 0.29 9.84
CA GLU A 155 10.21 1.29 9.55
C GLU A 155 8.99 0.68 8.85
N PHE A 156 9.21 -0.11 7.80
CA PHE A 156 8.15 -0.83 7.08
C PHE A 156 7.37 -1.75 8.02
N ARG A 157 8.07 -2.56 8.83
CA ARG A 157 7.49 -3.39 9.89
C ARG A 157 6.61 -2.59 10.85
N ASN A 158 7.08 -1.43 11.30
CA ASN A 158 6.28 -0.56 12.16
C ASN A 158 5.00 -0.07 11.48
N LEU A 159 5.05 0.30 10.19
CA LEU A 159 3.87 0.71 9.43
C LEU A 159 2.87 -0.44 9.25
N CYS A 160 3.37 -1.63 8.93
CA CYS A 160 2.63 -2.87 8.87
C CYS A 160 1.83 -3.17 10.15
N LEU A 161 2.48 -2.98 11.31
CA LEU A 161 1.84 -3.09 12.63
C LEU A 161 0.71 -2.10 12.83
N ILE A 162 0.99 -0.83 12.55
CA ILE A 162 0.02 0.26 12.70
C ILE A 162 -1.21 -0.05 11.83
N HIS A 163 -1.00 -0.33 10.55
CA HIS A 163 -2.07 -0.62 9.59
C HIS A 163 -2.94 -1.80 10.00
N ASN A 164 -2.32 -2.93 10.36
CA ASN A 164 -3.07 -4.13 10.74
C ASN A 164 -3.89 -3.91 12.00
N ALA A 165 -3.38 -3.12 12.93
CA ALA A 165 -4.14 -2.86 14.13
C ALA A 165 -5.30 -1.87 13.90
N PHE A 166 -5.14 -0.86 13.03
CA PHE A 166 -6.28 -0.07 12.57
C PHE A 166 -7.38 -0.96 11.96
N LYS A 167 -7.00 -1.98 11.19
CA LYS A 167 -7.93 -3.01 10.68
C LYS A 167 -8.54 -3.86 11.80
N CYS A 168 -7.73 -4.38 12.74
CA CYS A 168 -8.17 -5.21 13.87
C CYS A 168 -9.21 -4.53 14.76
N PHE A 169 -8.99 -3.25 15.03
CA PHE A 169 -9.72 -2.50 16.05
C PHE A 169 -10.84 -1.64 15.44
N GLY A 170 -11.11 -1.79 14.14
CA GLY A 170 -12.30 -1.31 13.45
C GLY A 170 -12.58 0.18 13.63
N LYS A 171 -12.16 1.01 12.65
CA LYS A 171 -12.48 2.45 12.56
C LYS A 171 -12.13 3.23 13.84
N ILE A 172 -10.92 3.81 13.90
CA ILE A 172 -10.64 4.97 14.78
C ILE A 172 -11.30 6.25 14.20
N ASP A 173 -12.54 6.11 13.75
CA ASP A 173 -13.42 7.21 13.43
C ASP A 173 -14.77 6.87 14.07
N SER A 174 -15.10 7.60 15.15
CA SER A 174 -16.41 7.74 15.81
C SER A 174 -16.91 6.72 16.84
N ILE A 175 -16.12 5.74 17.32
CA ILE A 175 -16.43 5.14 18.65
C ILE A 175 -15.80 6.05 19.70
N ASN A 176 -16.61 6.47 20.67
CA ASN A 176 -16.27 7.37 21.77
C ASN A 176 -14.97 6.91 22.50
N VAL A 177 -13.80 7.33 21.98
CA VAL A 177 -12.45 6.90 22.39
C VAL A 177 -12.18 7.25 23.85
N GLU A 178 -12.94 8.21 24.40
CA GLU A 178 -12.85 8.66 25.79
C GLU A 178 -13.19 7.55 26.80
N ASN A 179 -13.99 6.56 26.42
CA ASN A 179 -14.47 5.51 27.34
C ASN A 179 -13.84 4.13 27.11
N CYS A 180 -13.08 3.94 26.02
CA CYS A 180 -12.47 2.66 25.70
C CYS A 180 -10.97 2.63 26.07
N LYS A 181 -10.66 2.10 27.26
CA LYS A 181 -9.27 1.89 27.75
C LYS A 181 -8.41 1.11 26.77
N SER A 182 -9.04 0.32 25.92
CA SER A 182 -8.43 -0.55 24.93
C SER A 182 -7.86 0.27 23.76
N CYS A 183 -8.70 1.10 23.15
CA CYS A 183 -8.35 1.99 22.05
C CYS A 183 -7.29 3.01 22.48
N GLN A 184 -7.31 3.46 23.74
CA GLN A 184 -6.40 4.49 24.25
C GLN A 184 -4.94 4.02 24.34
N ILE A 185 -4.69 2.81 24.84
CA ILE A 185 -3.34 2.23 24.94
C ILE A 185 -2.77 1.95 23.55
N PHE A 186 -3.58 1.40 22.64
CA PHE A 186 -3.14 1.11 21.29
C PHE A 186 -2.82 2.41 20.51
N HIS A 187 -3.66 3.41 20.67
CA HIS A 187 -3.50 4.73 20.10
C HIS A 187 -2.27 5.48 20.63
N ASP A 188 -1.91 5.36 21.91
CA ASP A 188 -0.66 5.94 22.42
C ASP A 188 0.59 5.31 21.80
N ILE A 189 0.49 4.04 21.40
CA ILE A 189 1.61 3.31 20.80
C ILE A 189 1.73 3.64 19.31
N THR A 190 0.62 3.68 18.56
CA THR A 190 0.63 4.18 17.18
C THR A 190 1.07 5.64 17.11
N LYS A 191 0.73 6.46 18.12
CA LYS A 191 1.17 7.85 18.25
C LYS A 191 2.68 7.97 18.50
N THR A 192 3.26 7.11 19.35
CA THR A 192 4.71 7.09 19.60
C THR A 192 5.51 6.71 18.35
N ILE A 193 4.97 5.78 17.54
CA ILE A 193 5.59 5.32 16.30
C ILE A 193 5.36 6.32 15.15
N SER A 194 4.15 6.87 15.02
CA SER A 194 3.80 7.80 13.94
C SER A 194 4.42 9.20 14.09
N VAL A 195 4.64 9.67 15.32
CA VAL A 195 5.32 10.95 15.58
C VAL A 195 6.83 10.84 15.30
N LYS A 196 7.46 9.70 15.60
CA LYS A 196 8.88 9.47 15.25
C LYS A 196 9.12 9.42 13.73
N ASN A 197 8.11 8.97 12.96
CA ASN A 197 8.25 8.73 11.52
C ASN A 197 7.54 9.78 10.62
N GLY A 198 6.90 10.81 11.19
CA GLY A 198 6.36 11.94 10.43
C GLY A 198 5.04 11.73 9.68
N PHE A 199 4.29 10.65 9.96
CA PHE A 199 3.09 10.26 9.21
C PHE A 199 1.77 10.93 9.66
N ILE A 200 1.73 11.61 10.83
CA ILE A 200 0.51 12.26 11.36
C ILE A 200 0.77 13.75 11.66
N SER A 201 -0.19 14.62 11.34
CA SER A 201 -0.10 16.07 11.61
C SER A 201 0.00 16.39 13.12
N GLN A 202 0.85 17.38 13.46
CA GLN A 202 1.12 17.81 14.84
C GLN A 202 -0.14 18.29 15.61
N LYS A 203 -1.15 18.81 14.90
CA LYS A 203 -2.44 19.25 15.48
C LYS A 203 -3.26 18.08 16.05
N LYS A 204 -3.27 16.91 15.41
CA LYS A 204 -3.93 15.70 15.94
C LYS A 204 -3.18 15.16 17.16
N ALA A 205 -1.84 15.24 17.20
CA ALA A 205 -1.03 14.70 18.31
C ALA A 205 -1.24 15.44 19.66
N LYS A 206 -1.46 16.76 19.65
CA LYS A 206 -1.61 17.57 20.88
C LYS A 206 -2.94 17.34 21.62
N LYS A 207 -4.05 17.10 20.90
CA LYS A 207 -5.38 16.88 21.51
C LYS A 207 -5.48 15.55 22.29
N LEU A 208 -4.64 14.57 21.96
CA LEU A 208 -4.65 13.21 22.50
C LEU A 208 -3.82 12.99 23.79
N ASN A 209 -2.97 13.94 24.21
CA ASN A 209 -1.98 13.72 25.28
C ASN A 209 -2.54 13.80 26.72
N LYS A 210 -3.84 14.05 26.91
CA LYS A 210 -4.42 14.31 28.24
C LYS A 210 -4.88 13.06 29.03
N LEU A 211 -4.70 11.83 28.53
CA LEU A 211 -5.57 10.70 28.91
C LEU A 211 -4.95 9.42 29.53
N THR A 212 -3.69 9.36 30.01
CA THR A 212 -3.12 8.08 30.51
C THR A 212 -2.83 8.01 32.02
N LYS A 213 -3.60 7.21 32.78
CA LYS A 213 -3.40 6.95 34.23
C LYS A 213 -3.21 5.48 34.68
N LYS A 214 -2.80 4.50 33.83
CA LYS A 214 -2.44 3.14 34.33
C LYS A 214 -1.12 2.58 33.74
N ARG A 215 -0.05 2.62 34.53
CA ARG A 215 1.35 2.31 34.14
C ARG A 215 1.67 0.82 33.82
N LYS A 216 1.05 -0.16 34.49
CA LYS A 216 1.39 -1.60 34.33
C LYS A 216 0.90 -2.22 33.02
N LYS A 217 -0.36 -1.96 32.63
CA LYS A 217 -0.96 -2.44 31.36
C LYS A 217 -0.21 -1.87 30.14
N LYS A 218 0.25 -0.61 30.25
CA LYS A 218 1.08 0.06 29.25
C LYS A 218 2.41 -0.66 28.98
N LYS A 219 3.19 -0.99 30.02
CA LYS A 219 4.47 -1.71 29.88
C LYS A 219 4.32 -3.06 29.16
N ARG A 220 3.27 -3.83 29.47
CA ARG A 220 3.03 -5.14 28.85
C ARG A 220 2.66 -5.02 27.37
N VAL A 221 1.87 -4.01 27.00
CA VAL A 221 1.55 -3.77 25.59
C VAL A 221 2.76 -3.23 24.82
N GLU A 222 3.59 -2.37 25.42
CA GLU A 222 4.87 -1.92 24.85
C GLU A 222 5.83 -3.08 24.58
N GLU A 223 5.95 -4.02 25.53
CA GLU A 223 6.75 -5.23 25.39
C GLU A 223 6.24 -6.11 24.23
N LEU A 224 4.93 -6.36 24.17
CA LEU A 224 4.34 -7.13 23.08
C LEU A 224 4.61 -6.47 21.74
N ILE A 225 4.41 -5.17 21.61
CA ILE A 225 4.67 -4.45 20.36
C ILE A 225 6.14 -4.50 19.98
N ASN A 226 7.06 -4.35 20.93
CA ASN A 226 8.49 -4.52 20.67
C ASN A 226 8.82 -5.93 20.17
N ASN A 227 8.16 -6.97 20.70
CA ASN A 227 8.30 -8.34 20.21
C ASN A 227 7.72 -8.49 18.81
N CYS A 228 6.59 -7.83 18.51
CA CYS A 228 6.01 -7.82 17.17
C CYS A 228 6.97 -7.21 16.14
N VAL A 229 7.55 -6.04 16.46
CA VAL A 229 8.52 -5.33 15.59
C VAL A 229 9.76 -6.18 15.30
N LYS A 230 10.17 -7.00 16.28
CA LYS A 230 11.33 -7.90 16.19
C LYS A 230 11.01 -9.24 15.53
N SER A 231 9.74 -9.63 15.44
CA SER A 231 9.34 -10.91 14.86
C SER A 231 9.85 -11.03 13.42
N SER A 232 10.28 -12.22 13.02
CA SER A 232 10.58 -12.56 11.62
C SER A 232 9.33 -13.00 10.83
N SER A 233 8.23 -13.24 11.54
CA SER A 233 7.00 -13.86 11.03
C SER A 233 5.99 -12.81 10.55
N TRP A 234 6.39 -11.92 9.64
CA TRP A 234 5.50 -10.85 9.17
C TRP A 234 4.39 -11.37 8.29
N PRO A 235 3.23 -10.69 8.26
CA PRO A 235 2.10 -11.17 7.50
C PRO A 235 2.42 -11.27 6.02
N ASP A 236 1.98 -12.36 5.42
CA ASP A 236 1.80 -12.40 3.97
C ASP A 236 0.55 -11.58 3.66
N TYR A 237 0.77 -10.34 3.23
CA TYR A 237 -0.28 -9.38 2.87
C TYR A 237 -1.07 -9.79 1.62
N SER A 238 -0.67 -10.87 0.92
CA SER A 238 -1.41 -11.39 -0.23
C SER A 238 -2.69 -12.14 0.16
N SER A 239 -2.84 -12.60 1.41
CA SER A 239 -4.02 -13.38 1.84
C SER A 239 -5.12 -12.51 2.46
N SER A 240 -6.37 -12.71 2.02
CA SER A 240 -7.56 -12.15 2.67
C SER A 240 -7.78 -12.67 4.10
N ASN A 241 -7.10 -13.75 4.49
CA ASN A 241 -7.19 -14.40 5.80
C ASN A 241 -6.09 -13.95 6.78
N TRP A 242 -5.80 -12.65 6.83
CA TRP A 242 -4.73 -12.09 7.66
C TRP A 242 -4.89 -12.38 9.17
N GLU A 243 -6.10 -12.66 9.65
CA GLU A 243 -6.35 -13.09 11.04
C GLU A 243 -5.78 -14.49 11.33
N ASN A 244 -5.62 -15.35 10.33
CA ASN A 244 -4.97 -16.65 10.47
C ASN A 244 -3.45 -16.55 10.35
N ASN A 245 -2.91 -15.35 10.11
CA ASN A 245 -1.48 -15.18 9.98
C ASN A 245 -0.78 -15.36 11.33
N LYS A 246 0.37 -16.04 11.32
CA LYS A 246 1.24 -16.23 12.50
C LYS A 246 1.52 -14.92 13.22
N PHE A 247 1.75 -13.83 12.48
CA PHE A 247 1.86 -12.50 13.05
C PHE A 247 0.61 -12.10 13.84
N TYR A 248 -0.58 -12.22 13.28
CA TYR A 248 -1.79 -11.87 14.02
C TYR A 248 -1.91 -12.69 15.31
N GLN A 249 -1.73 -14.00 15.21
CA GLN A 249 -1.89 -14.92 16.33
C GLN A 249 -0.87 -14.68 17.46
N GLU A 250 0.40 -14.45 17.11
CA GLU A 250 1.47 -14.28 18.10
C GLU A 250 1.64 -12.84 18.58
N CYS A 251 1.24 -11.86 17.76
CA CYS A 251 1.55 -10.45 17.98
C CYS A 251 0.29 -9.62 18.28
N LEU A 252 -0.70 -9.64 17.39
CA LEU A 252 -1.86 -8.74 17.47
C LEU A 252 -2.99 -9.28 18.36
N LEU A 253 -3.22 -10.60 18.37
CA LEU A 253 -4.26 -11.25 19.16
C LEU A 253 -3.99 -11.13 20.68
N PRO A 254 -2.75 -11.33 21.19
CA PRO A 254 -2.47 -11.10 22.61
C PRO A 254 -2.69 -9.64 23.01
N ILE A 255 -2.32 -8.70 22.13
CA ILE A 255 -2.62 -7.28 22.33
C ILE A 255 -4.13 -7.08 22.38
N LYS A 256 -4.89 -7.57 21.39
CA LYS A 256 -6.35 -7.47 21.32
C LYS A 256 -7.04 -8.05 22.57
N GLN A 257 -6.59 -9.20 23.06
CA GLN A 257 -7.12 -9.86 24.26
C GLN A 257 -6.80 -9.08 25.54
N LEU A 258 -5.57 -8.58 25.69
CA LEU A 258 -5.20 -7.75 26.83
C LEU A 258 -5.97 -6.45 26.88
N VAL A 259 -6.32 -5.93 25.70
CA VAL A 259 -6.84 -4.58 25.50
C VAL A 259 -8.35 -4.57 25.74
N LYS A 260 -9.09 -5.63 25.36
CA LYS A 260 -10.46 -5.92 25.83
C LYS A 260 -10.57 -5.95 27.36
#